data_AF-A0A9Q5JK78-F1
#
_entry.id   AF-A0A9Q5JK78-F1
#
_cell.length_a   1.000
_cell.length_b   1.000
_cell.length_c   1.000
_cell.angle_alpha   90.00
_cell.angle_beta   90.00
_cell.angle_gamma   90.00
#
_symmetry.space_group_name_H-M   'P 1'
#
loop_
_entity.id
_entity.type
_entity.pdbx_description
1 polymer ?
#
loop_
_entity_poly.entity_id
_entity_poly.type
_entity_poly.pdbx_seq_one_letter_code
_entity_poly.pdbx_strand_id
1 'polypeptide(L)'
;MFQLLAVCPMGLEAVVAKEIQELGYDTQVENGRIFFEGDESAIVRCNLWLRTADRIKIVMGRFNATTFDELFEQTKSLPWETVIDKEGNFPVQGRSVKSTLYSVPDCQAITKKAIVERLKHAHQEKGWLSETGAKYPVEVAILKDNVLLTIDTAGSGLNKRGYRIAQGEAPIKETLAASLIRLANWNGNTPLIDPFCGSGTIAIEACLIAQNIAPGFNRDFVSEQWNMMPPNIYDKFRDEADQLADYDKDIQVYASDIDPEMIEIAKRNAEEVGLGDIIQFNVKDVNTLSIDTDKPVALVGNPPYGERIGDREEVEEMYRYIGTLLKQHPHLSAYILTSNKEFEYLVNRKATKRRKLFNGYIECTYYQYWGKKQSNKN
;
A
#
# COMPACT_ATOMS: atom_id res chain seq x y z
N MET A 1 21.72 10.31 8.73
CA MET A 1 20.33 10.18 9.22
C MET A 1 19.46 11.14 8.44
N PHE A 2 18.36 10.63 7.90
CA PHE A 2 17.42 11.30 7.03
C PHE A 2 16.08 11.43 7.73
N GLN A 3 15.34 12.49 7.42
CA GLN A 3 13.90 12.49 7.65
C GLN A 3 13.22 11.76 6.48
N LEU A 4 12.57 10.64 6.79
CA LEU A 4 11.84 9.81 5.84
C LEU A 4 10.34 10.07 5.94
N LEU A 5 9.65 9.80 4.83
CA LEU A 5 8.21 9.95 4.68
C LEU A 5 7.64 8.72 4.00
N ALA A 6 6.73 8.03 4.69
CA ALA A 6 5.82 7.08 4.07
C ALA A 6 4.51 7.78 3.68
N VAL A 7 4.13 7.67 2.42
CA VAL A 7 2.84 8.17 1.91
C VAL A 7 1.83 7.04 1.91
N CYS A 8 0.59 7.30 2.28
CA CYS A 8 -0.47 6.29 2.26
C CYS A 8 -1.85 6.88 1.94
N PRO A 9 -2.83 6.03 1.58
CA PRO A 9 -4.21 6.45 1.45
C PRO A 9 -4.77 6.96 2.79
N MET A 10 -5.73 7.89 2.70
CA MET A 10 -6.42 8.43 3.87
C MET A 10 -7.10 7.33 4.68
N GLY A 11 -6.96 7.41 6.00
CA GLY A 11 -7.51 6.45 6.94
C GLY A 11 -6.58 5.25 7.19
N LEU A 12 -5.48 5.07 6.44
CA LEU A 12 -4.52 3.98 6.67
C LEU A 12 -3.28 4.39 7.46
N GLU A 13 -3.21 5.65 7.93
CA GLU A 13 -2.02 6.22 8.54
C GLU A 13 -1.57 5.45 9.78
N ALA A 14 -2.53 5.06 10.63
CA ALA A 14 -2.24 4.28 11.83
C ALA A 14 -1.75 2.86 11.52
N VAL A 15 -2.13 2.28 10.38
CA VAL A 15 -1.68 0.94 9.96
C VAL A 15 -0.22 1.01 9.50
N VAL A 16 0.09 2.01 8.66
CA VAL A 16 1.44 2.26 8.17
C VAL A 16 2.39 2.64 9.31
N ALA A 17 1.94 3.52 10.21
CA ALA A 17 2.74 3.92 11.37
C ALA A 17 3.08 2.70 12.24
N LYS A 18 2.13 1.78 12.44
CA LYS A 18 2.38 0.54 13.17
C LYS A 18 3.41 -0.35 12.46
N GLU A 19 3.35 -0.49 11.13
CA GLU A 19 4.37 -1.25 10.38
C GLU A 19 5.76 -0.63 10.53
N ILE A 20 5.88 0.71 10.48
CA ILE A 20 7.15 1.41 10.68
C ILE A 20 7.68 1.22 12.10
N GLN A 21 6.81 1.23 13.11
CA GLN A 21 7.16 0.95 14.51
C GLN A 21 7.59 -0.50 14.72
N GLU A 22 6.95 -1.46 14.04
CA GLU A 22 7.34 -2.88 14.05
C GLU A 22 8.75 -3.08 13.45
N LEU A 23 9.19 -2.20 12.53
CA LEU A 23 10.56 -2.15 12.02
C LEU A 23 11.54 -1.41 12.94
N GLY A 24 11.08 -0.86 14.06
CA GLY A 24 11.91 -0.22 15.08
C GLY A 24 12.08 1.29 14.95
N TYR A 25 11.23 1.98 14.17
CA TYR A 25 11.32 3.43 13.99
C TYR A 25 10.15 4.17 14.66
N ASP A 26 10.47 5.30 15.31
CA ASP A 26 9.48 6.20 15.87
C ASP A 26 8.80 7.02 14.78
N THR A 27 7.48 7.21 14.92
CA THR A 27 6.64 7.81 13.88
C THR A 27 5.92 9.06 14.34
N GLN A 28 5.90 10.08 13.47
CA GLN A 28 4.99 11.20 13.55
C GLN A 28 3.93 11.11 12.45
N VAL A 29 2.67 10.98 12.85
CA VAL A 29 1.55 10.81 11.92
C VAL A 29 0.92 12.15 11.58
N GLU A 30 0.88 12.46 10.29
CA GLU A 30 0.07 13.52 9.67
C GLU A 30 -0.94 12.87 8.69
N ASN A 31 -1.90 13.66 8.21
CA ASN A 31 -2.93 13.16 7.27
C ASN A 31 -2.30 12.64 5.96
N GLY A 32 -2.46 11.34 5.68
CA GLY A 32 -1.86 10.63 4.53
C GLY A 32 -0.32 10.56 4.53
N ARG A 33 0.35 10.88 5.64
CA ARG A 33 1.81 11.01 5.72
C ARG A 33 2.34 10.56 7.07
N ILE A 34 3.32 9.66 7.06
CA ILE A 34 3.99 9.21 8.28
C ILE A 34 5.47 9.60 8.15
N PHE A 35 5.90 10.53 9.01
CA PHE A 35 7.28 10.96 9.10
C PHE A 35 8.02 10.12 10.14
N PHE A 36 9.28 9.81 9.88
CA PHE A 36 10.15 9.08 10.79
C PHE A 36 11.61 9.39 10.46
N GLU A 37 12.53 9.12 11.38
CA GLU A 37 13.97 9.29 11.14
C GLU A 37 14.63 7.93 10.90
N GLY A 38 15.60 7.90 9.99
CA GLY A 38 16.29 6.67 9.62
C GLY A 38 17.56 6.90 8.82
N ASP A 39 18.40 5.88 8.73
CA ASP A 39 19.59 5.88 7.87
C ASP A 39 19.28 5.20 6.52
N GLU A 40 20.31 4.86 5.76
CA GLU A 40 20.23 4.12 4.50
C GLU A 40 19.58 2.74 4.70
N SER A 41 19.85 2.09 5.84
CA SER A 41 19.21 0.83 6.21
C SER A 41 17.70 0.98 6.38
N ALA A 42 17.23 2.09 6.95
CA ALA A 42 15.81 2.38 7.07
C ALA A 42 15.12 2.55 5.70
N ILE A 43 15.79 3.19 4.74
CA ILE A 43 15.28 3.31 3.37
C ILE A 43 15.05 1.91 2.78
N VAL A 44 16.05 1.04 2.89
CA VAL A 44 15.98 -0.32 2.33
C VAL A 44 14.92 -1.16 3.04
N ARG A 45 14.97 -1.22 4.38
CA ARG A 45 14.02 -1.99 5.19
C ARG A 45 12.58 -1.55 4.93
N CYS A 46 12.30 -0.24 4.89
CA CYS A 46 10.95 0.26 4.67
C CYS A 46 10.44 -0.01 3.24
N ASN A 47 11.30 0.09 2.22
CA ASN A 47 10.93 -0.27 0.85
C ASN A 47 10.62 -1.78 0.72
N LEU A 48 11.41 -2.63 1.38
CA LEU A 48 11.22 -4.08 1.35
C LEU A 48 9.98 -4.53 2.14
N TRP A 49 9.74 -3.97 3.32
CA TRP A 49 8.82 -4.55 4.31
C TRP A 49 7.45 -3.87 4.43
N LEU A 50 7.30 -2.60 4.06
CA LEU A 50 6.02 -1.91 4.25
C LEU A 50 4.99 -2.37 3.22
N ARG A 51 3.91 -2.99 3.69
CA ARG A 51 2.86 -3.55 2.83
C ARG A 51 1.77 -2.53 2.54
N THR A 52 1.57 -1.57 3.46
CA THR A 52 0.43 -0.65 3.46
C THR A 52 0.77 0.78 3.04
N ALA A 53 2.07 1.09 2.89
CA ALA A 53 2.53 2.37 2.35
C ALA A 53 2.50 2.35 0.82
N ASP A 54 2.24 3.51 0.20
CA ASP A 54 2.29 3.66 -1.26
C ASP A 54 3.72 3.93 -1.76
N ARG A 55 4.51 4.69 -1.00
CA ARG A 55 5.90 5.09 -1.35
C ARG A 55 6.69 5.46 -0.09
N ILE A 56 8.02 5.31 -0.17
CA ILE A 56 8.98 5.85 0.78
C ILE A 56 9.78 6.96 0.11
N LYS A 57 9.96 8.07 0.83
CA LYS A 57 10.63 9.26 0.32
C LYS A 57 11.57 9.84 1.36
N ILE A 58 12.62 10.50 0.89
CA ILE A 58 13.47 11.37 1.71
C ILE A 58 12.88 12.77 1.67
N VAL A 59 12.74 13.41 2.83
CA VAL A 59 12.34 14.81 2.95
C VAL A 59 13.58 15.69 2.83
N MET A 60 13.63 16.49 1.77
CA MET A 60 14.74 17.44 1.53
C MET A 60 14.49 18.76 2.24
N GLY A 61 13.24 19.19 2.36
CA GLY A 61 12.91 20.44 3.02
C GLY A 61 11.42 20.69 3.15
N ARG A 62 11.05 21.47 4.18
CA ARG A 62 9.71 21.98 4.43
C ARG A 62 9.79 23.47 4.71
N PHE A 63 9.04 24.29 3.97
CA PHE A 63 9.01 25.74 4.15
C PHE A 63 7.75 26.37 3.57
N ASN A 64 7.51 27.65 3.84
CA ASN A 64 6.42 28.41 3.22
C ASN A 64 6.93 29.17 1.99
N ALA A 65 6.15 29.21 0.92
CA ALA A 65 6.42 30.05 -0.23
C ALA A 65 5.12 30.53 -0.88
N THR A 66 5.03 31.84 -1.10
CA THR A 66 3.93 32.51 -1.78
C THR A 66 4.37 33.16 -3.09
N THR A 67 5.69 33.28 -3.31
CA THR A 67 6.29 33.76 -4.56
C THR A 67 7.23 32.73 -5.19
N PHE A 68 7.45 32.81 -6.49
CA PHE A 68 8.39 31.92 -7.18
C PHE A 68 9.85 32.16 -6.77
N ASP A 69 10.21 33.40 -6.40
CA ASP A 69 11.54 33.72 -5.88
C ASP A 69 11.76 33.06 -4.50
N GLU A 70 10.76 33.09 -3.62
CA GLU A 70 10.81 32.36 -2.34
C GLU A 70 10.95 30.85 -2.55
N LEU A 71 10.20 30.27 -3.51
CA LEU A 71 10.33 28.85 -3.86
C LEU A 71 11.74 28.55 -4.38
N PHE A 72 12.28 29.40 -5.26
CA PHE A 72 13.59 29.22 -5.86
C PHE A 72 14.72 29.26 -4.82
N GLU A 73 14.81 30.35 -4.04
CA GLU A 73 15.90 30.54 -3.08
C GLU A 73 15.87 29.51 -1.96
N GLN A 74 14.68 29.17 -1.44
CA GLN A 74 14.55 28.16 -0.40
C GLN A 74 14.78 26.74 -0.93
N THR A 75 14.42 26.43 -2.17
CA THR A 75 14.77 25.15 -2.79
C THR A 75 16.29 25.05 -2.99
N LYS A 76 16.92 26.12 -3.48
CA LYS A 76 18.36 26.18 -3.78
C LYS A 76 19.23 26.06 -2.52
N SER A 77 18.73 26.49 -1.36
CA SER A 77 19.49 26.44 -0.10
C SER A 77 19.61 25.03 0.49
N LEU A 78 18.74 24.09 0.09
CA LEU A 78 18.76 22.71 0.58
C LEU A 78 19.99 21.93 0.07
N PRO A 79 20.52 20.97 0.84
CA PRO A 79 21.75 20.25 0.52
C PRO A 79 21.49 19.09 -0.46
N TRP A 80 21.03 19.38 -1.67
CA TRP A 80 20.66 18.38 -2.69
C TRP A 80 21.80 17.42 -3.04
N GLU A 81 23.05 17.89 -3.01
CA GLU A 81 24.27 17.13 -3.27
C GLU A 81 24.54 15.99 -2.26
N THR A 82 23.82 15.97 -1.13
CA THR A 82 23.92 14.87 -0.15
C THR A 82 23.20 13.60 -0.60
N VAL A 83 22.30 13.72 -1.59
CA VAL A 83 21.50 12.61 -2.11
C VAL A 83 21.66 12.46 -3.62
N ILE A 84 21.61 13.56 -4.37
CA ILE A 84 21.70 13.55 -5.82
C ILE A 84 23.17 13.61 -6.24
N ASP A 85 23.59 12.58 -6.96
CA ASP A 85 24.93 12.49 -7.53
C ASP A 85 25.19 13.53 -8.62
N LYS A 86 26.47 13.80 -8.93
CA LYS A 86 26.88 14.78 -9.95
C LYS A 86 26.20 14.54 -11.31
N GLU A 87 26.06 13.27 -11.70
CA GLU A 87 25.43 12.87 -12.96
C GLU A 87 23.96 12.44 -12.81
N GLY A 88 23.35 12.65 -11.64
CA GLY A 88 22.02 12.18 -11.33
C GLY A 88 20.95 12.75 -12.26
N ASN A 89 19.99 11.91 -12.64
CA ASN A 89 18.80 12.29 -13.41
C ASN A 89 17.64 12.61 -12.45
N PHE A 90 17.26 13.88 -12.32
CA PHE A 90 16.29 14.31 -11.30
C PHE A 90 15.04 14.96 -11.90
N PRO A 91 14.08 14.17 -12.41
CA PRO A 91 12.83 14.72 -12.93
C PRO A 91 11.98 15.24 -11.77
N VAL A 92 11.33 16.40 -11.98
CA VAL A 92 10.50 17.05 -10.95
C VAL A 92 9.02 16.85 -11.26
N GLN A 93 8.30 16.23 -10.33
CA GLN A 93 6.84 16.17 -10.30
C GLN A 93 6.29 17.24 -9.36
N GLY A 94 5.11 17.77 -9.66
CA GLY A 94 4.53 18.85 -8.87
C GLY A 94 3.07 18.59 -8.51
N ARG A 95 2.66 19.11 -7.36
CA ARG A 95 1.24 19.27 -6.99
C ARG A 95 1.08 20.53 -6.16
N SER A 96 0.01 21.28 -6.42
CA SER A 96 -0.34 22.47 -5.64
C SER A 96 -1.83 22.45 -5.33
N VAL A 97 -2.16 22.59 -4.05
CA VAL A 97 -3.54 22.55 -3.54
C VAL A 97 -3.76 23.71 -2.59
N LYS A 98 -4.78 24.53 -2.85
CA LYS A 98 -5.17 25.68 -2.01
C LYS A 98 -3.99 26.60 -1.66
N SER A 99 -3.14 26.92 -2.64
CA SER A 99 -1.93 27.74 -2.45
C SER A 99 -1.86 28.83 -3.50
N THR A 100 -1.14 29.90 -3.17
CA THR A 100 -0.87 31.06 -4.03
C THR A 100 -0.11 30.64 -5.29
N LEU A 101 0.89 29.77 -5.14
CA LEU A 101 1.63 29.14 -6.24
C LEU A 101 0.81 27.98 -6.83
N TYR A 102 -0.24 28.28 -7.60
CA TYR A 102 -1.17 27.28 -8.14
C TYR A 102 -0.67 26.60 -9.43
N SER A 103 0.20 27.25 -10.21
CA SER A 103 0.70 26.71 -11.48
C SER A 103 1.72 25.59 -11.24
N VAL A 104 1.26 24.35 -11.36
CA VAL A 104 2.09 23.16 -11.16
C VAL A 104 3.28 23.12 -12.13
N PRO A 105 3.13 23.37 -13.45
CA PRO A 105 4.26 23.39 -14.38
C PRO A 105 5.33 24.41 -13.99
N ASP A 106 4.93 25.61 -13.56
CA ASP A 106 5.88 26.65 -13.13
C ASP A 106 6.60 26.24 -11.85
N CYS A 107 5.89 25.66 -10.88
CA CYS A 107 6.50 25.12 -9.66
C CYS A 107 7.55 24.04 -9.98
N GLN A 108 7.27 23.15 -10.94
CA GLN A 108 8.22 22.13 -11.39
C GLN A 108 9.46 22.75 -12.04
N ALA A 109 9.26 23.71 -12.96
CA ALA A 109 10.35 24.38 -13.66
C ALA A 109 11.25 25.18 -12.71
N ILE A 110 10.66 25.95 -11.79
CA ILE A 110 11.40 26.72 -10.78
C ILE A 110 12.17 25.81 -9.83
N THR A 111 11.53 24.74 -9.34
CA THR A 111 12.19 23.74 -8.49
C THR A 111 13.36 23.09 -9.22
N LYS A 112 13.16 22.64 -10.47
CA LYS A 112 14.22 22.03 -11.30
C LYS A 112 15.40 22.99 -11.47
N LYS A 113 15.13 24.25 -11.79
CA LYS A 113 16.16 25.29 -11.95
C LYS A 113 16.94 25.52 -10.66
N ALA A 114 16.25 25.59 -9.51
CA ALA A 114 16.89 25.78 -8.21
C ALA A 114 17.83 24.63 -7.84
N ILE A 115 17.40 23.39 -8.09
CA ILE A 115 18.22 22.19 -7.84
C ILE A 115 19.46 22.18 -8.76
N VAL A 116 19.31 22.51 -10.05
CA VAL A 116 20.43 22.63 -10.99
C VAL A 116 21.47 23.64 -10.48
N GLU A 117 21.03 24.82 -10.04
CA GLU A 117 21.93 25.86 -9.53
C GLU A 117 22.65 25.43 -8.25
N ARG A 118 21.97 24.71 -7.35
CA ARG A 118 22.60 24.14 -6.16
C ARG A 118 23.67 23.10 -6.52
N LEU A 119 23.34 22.15 -7.38
CA LEU A 119 24.24 21.06 -7.75
C LEU A 119 25.45 21.57 -8.53
N LYS A 120 25.28 22.56 -9.42
CA LYS A 120 26.41 23.22 -10.09
C LYS A 120 27.39 23.83 -9.10
N HIS A 121 26.87 24.56 -8.12
CA HIS A 121 27.71 25.17 -7.09
C HIS A 121 28.42 24.11 -6.24
N ALA A 122 27.69 23.10 -5.76
CA ALA A 122 28.23 22.05 -4.89
C ALA A 122 29.30 21.18 -5.59
N HIS A 123 29.09 20.83 -6.86
CA HIS A 123 30.03 20.01 -7.64
C HIS A 123 31.06 20.84 -8.42
N GLN A 124 31.11 22.15 -8.22
CA GLN A 124 32.00 23.08 -8.92
C GLN A 124 31.87 22.99 -10.46
N GLU A 125 30.67 22.67 -10.95
CA GLU A 125 30.38 22.50 -12.37
C GLU A 125 30.02 23.85 -13.01
N LYS A 126 30.86 24.30 -13.94
CA LYS A 126 30.68 25.58 -14.63
C LYS A 126 29.75 25.46 -15.84
N GLY A 127 29.60 24.24 -16.38
CA GLY A 127 28.87 23.96 -17.61
C GLY A 127 27.46 23.42 -17.39
N TRP A 128 27.10 22.47 -18.24
CA TRP A 128 25.84 21.72 -18.19
C TRP A 128 26.00 20.52 -17.26
N LEU A 129 24.99 20.22 -16.43
CA LEU A 129 24.97 18.98 -15.64
C LEU A 129 24.49 17.83 -16.53
N SER A 130 25.31 16.81 -16.74
CA SER A 130 24.92 15.60 -17.47
C SER A 130 23.97 14.77 -16.61
N GLU A 131 22.70 14.68 -16.97
CA GLU A 131 21.68 13.87 -16.27
C GLU A 131 21.65 12.42 -16.80
N THR A 132 22.82 11.79 -16.90
CA THR A 132 23.04 10.47 -17.54
C THR A 132 23.10 9.31 -16.56
N GLY A 133 23.20 9.59 -15.26
CA GLY A 133 23.31 8.60 -14.20
C GLY A 133 21.96 8.10 -13.66
N ALA A 134 21.98 7.61 -12.42
CA ALA A 134 20.80 7.07 -11.74
C ALA A 134 19.66 8.09 -11.61
N LYS A 135 18.43 7.59 -11.43
CA LYS A 135 17.23 8.43 -11.35
C LYS A 135 16.91 8.81 -9.91
N TYR A 136 16.66 10.09 -9.65
CA TYR A 136 16.26 10.68 -8.36
C TYR A 136 14.93 11.43 -8.54
N PRO A 137 13.78 10.74 -8.50
CA PRO A 137 12.49 11.38 -8.74
C PRO A 137 12.17 12.39 -7.64
N VAL A 138 12.13 13.68 -7.98
CA VAL A 138 11.82 14.77 -7.05
C VAL A 138 10.33 15.09 -7.10
N GLU A 139 9.72 15.37 -5.95
CA GLU A 139 8.37 15.93 -5.86
C GLU A 139 8.39 17.26 -5.11
N VAL A 140 7.78 18.28 -5.72
CA VAL A 140 7.36 19.53 -5.06
C VAL A 140 5.87 19.48 -4.75
N ALA A 141 5.54 19.42 -3.47
CA ALA A 141 4.15 19.38 -3.00
C ALA A 141 3.80 20.62 -2.19
N ILE A 142 2.85 21.41 -2.68
CA ILE A 142 2.42 22.66 -2.03
C ILE A 142 0.99 22.50 -1.53
N LEU A 143 0.78 22.70 -0.23
CA LEU A 143 -0.54 22.69 0.40
C LEU A 143 -0.68 23.88 1.33
N LYS A 144 -1.64 24.78 1.06
CA LYS A 144 -1.82 26.01 1.86
C LYS A 144 -0.50 26.77 2.03
N ASP A 145 0.19 27.01 0.91
CA ASP A 145 1.49 27.69 0.80
C ASP A 145 2.66 26.98 1.50
N ASN A 146 2.43 25.82 2.14
CA ASN A 146 3.47 24.99 2.72
C ASN A 146 4.03 24.05 1.65
N VAL A 147 5.29 24.27 1.28
CA VAL A 147 6.08 23.46 0.35
C VAL A 147 6.72 22.30 1.10
N LEU A 148 6.61 21.10 0.53
CA LEU A 148 7.32 19.89 0.91
C LEU A 148 8.08 19.38 -0.31
N LEU A 149 9.40 19.32 -0.20
CA LEU A 149 10.29 18.78 -1.23
C LEU A 149 10.78 17.40 -0.81
N THR A 150 10.63 16.43 -1.69
CA THR A 150 10.97 15.03 -1.41
C THR A 150 11.65 14.34 -2.58
N ILE A 151 12.46 13.32 -2.31
CA ILE A 151 13.02 12.40 -3.31
C ILE A 151 12.46 11.01 -3.07
N ASP A 152 11.85 10.40 -4.09
CA ASP A 152 11.28 9.06 -4.04
C ASP A 152 12.37 7.98 -4.07
N THR A 153 12.35 7.08 -3.08
CA THR A 153 13.33 5.98 -2.98
C THR A 153 12.79 4.68 -3.60
N ALA A 154 11.48 4.58 -3.83
CA ALA A 154 10.82 3.39 -4.36
C ALA A 154 10.79 3.35 -5.90
N GLY A 155 10.50 4.50 -6.54
CA GLY A 155 10.41 4.61 -7.99
C GLY A 155 9.04 4.18 -8.54
N SER A 156 8.78 2.89 -8.69
CA SER A 156 7.40 2.41 -8.92
C SER A 156 6.67 2.35 -7.58
N GLY A 157 5.35 2.58 -7.56
CA GLY A 157 4.60 2.55 -6.29
C GLY A 157 4.78 1.21 -5.58
N LEU A 158 4.89 1.21 -4.24
CA LEU A 158 5.04 -0.01 -3.44
C LEU A 158 3.89 -0.99 -3.67
N ASN A 159 2.78 -0.49 -4.20
CA ASN A 159 1.70 -1.35 -4.57
C ASN A 159 2.03 -2.34 -5.73
N LYS A 160 3.03 -2.07 -6.56
CA LYS A 160 3.40 -2.95 -7.68
C LYS A 160 4.41 -4.03 -7.27
N ARG A 161 3.95 -5.06 -6.56
CA ARG A 161 4.82 -6.09 -5.93
C ARG A 161 5.65 -6.88 -6.94
N GLY A 162 5.15 -7.00 -8.17
CA GLY A 162 5.76 -7.80 -9.24
C GLY A 162 4.86 -8.94 -9.71
N TYR A 163 3.98 -9.46 -8.84
CA TYR A 163 3.19 -10.66 -9.13
C TYR A 163 1.98 -10.44 -10.06
N ARG A 164 1.52 -9.19 -10.21
CA ARG A 164 0.33 -8.89 -11.01
C ARG A 164 0.69 -8.83 -12.49
N ILE A 165 0.61 -9.97 -13.17
CA ILE A 165 0.85 -10.09 -14.62
C ILE A 165 -0.43 -9.84 -15.42
N ALA A 166 -1.58 -10.27 -14.90
CA ALA A 166 -2.88 -10.06 -15.50
C ALA A 166 -3.84 -9.37 -14.51
N GLN A 167 -4.71 -8.51 -15.04
CA GLN A 167 -5.67 -7.74 -14.25
C GLN A 167 -7.05 -7.76 -14.92
N GLY A 168 -8.09 -7.96 -14.11
CA GLY A 168 -9.47 -7.71 -14.53
C GLY A 168 -9.84 -6.22 -14.47
N GLU A 169 -11.12 -5.91 -14.63
CA GLU A 169 -11.62 -4.55 -14.46
C GLU A 169 -11.45 -4.09 -12.99
N ALA A 170 -10.69 -3.02 -12.78
CA ALA A 170 -10.56 -2.29 -11.50
C ALA A 170 -10.23 -3.14 -10.25
N PRO A 171 -9.08 -3.85 -10.20
CA PRO A 171 -8.68 -4.60 -9.02
C PRO A 171 -8.40 -3.68 -7.83
N ILE A 172 -8.68 -4.18 -6.62
CA ILE A 172 -8.27 -3.52 -5.38
C ILE A 172 -6.74 -3.35 -5.39
N LYS A 173 -6.26 -2.17 -4.97
CA LYS A 173 -4.81 -1.97 -4.75
C LYS A 173 -4.35 -2.95 -3.68
N GLU A 174 -3.22 -3.59 -3.90
CA GLU A 174 -2.72 -4.56 -2.95
C GLU A 174 -2.25 -3.90 -1.64
N THR A 175 -1.94 -2.58 -1.61
CA THR A 175 -1.67 -1.84 -0.35
C THR A 175 -2.92 -1.73 0.50
N LEU A 176 -4.06 -1.53 -0.14
CA LEU A 176 -5.36 -1.56 0.51
C LEU A 176 -5.70 -3.00 0.94
N ALA A 177 -5.50 -4.01 0.10
CA ALA A 177 -5.73 -5.41 0.44
C ALA A 177 -4.93 -5.86 1.68
N ALA A 178 -3.62 -5.60 1.69
CA ALA A 178 -2.77 -5.84 2.87
C ALA A 178 -3.29 -5.10 4.11
N SER A 179 -3.75 -3.86 3.94
CA SER A 179 -4.35 -3.08 5.02
C SER A 179 -5.62 -3.71 5.57
N LEU A 180 -6.47 -4.31 4.72
CA LEU A 180 -7.68 -5.02 5.16
C LEU A 180 -7.29 -6.21 6.05
N ILE A 181 -6.33 -7.04 5.61
CA ILE A 181 -5.84 -8.18 6.38
C ILE A 181 -5.26 -7.75 7.73
N ARG A 182 -4.42 -6.69 7.73
CA ARG A 182 -3.83 -6.12 8.96
C ARG A 182 -4.91 -5.58 9.91
N LEU A 183 -5.93 -4.91 9.38
CA LEU A 183 -7.08 -4.42 10.17
C LEU A 183 -7.98 -5.54 10.70
N ALA A 184 -8.03 -6.68 10.00
CA ALA A 184 -8.71 -7.89 10.45
C ALA A 184 -7.95 -8.61 11.57
N ASN A 185 -6.69 -8.22 11.82
CA ASN A 185 -5.74 -8.89 12.73
C ASN A 185 -5.57 -10.39 12.41
N TRP A 186 -5.61 -10.74 11.12
CA TRP A 186 -5.41 -12.11 10.66
C TRP A 186 -3.94 -12.36 10.34
N ASN A 187 -3.41 -13.50 10.78
CA ASN A 187 -1.98 -13.85 10.67
C ASN A 187 -1.75 -15.33 10.30
N GLY A 188 -2.74 -15.98 9.69
CA GLY A 188 -2.69 -17.41 9.34
C GLY A 188 -3.14 -18.38 10.44
N ASN A 189 -3.57 -17.89 11.61
CA ASN A 189 -4.00 -18.75 12.73
C ASN A 189 -5.38 -19.41 12.54
N THR A 190 -6.16 -18.95 11.57
CA THR A 190 -7.48 -19.49 11.23
C THR A 190 -7.62 -19.56 9.73
N PRO A 191 -8.53 -20.40 9.19
CA PRO A 191 -8.89 -20.33 7.78
C PRO A 191 -9.32 -18.91 7.38
N LEU A 192 -8.93 -18.49 6.17
CA LEU A 192 -9.40 -17.27 5.53
C LEU A 192 -10.18 -17.60 4.26
N ILE A 193 -11.31 -16.93 4.08
CA ILE A 193 -12.17 -17.04 2.89
C ILE A 193 -12.28 -15.66 2.25
N ASP A 194 -11.92 -15.55 0.97
CA ASP A 194 -12.23 -14.42 0.10
C ASP A 194 -13.23 -14.85 -0.98
N PRO A 195 -14.53 -14.59 -0.80
CA PRO A 195 -15.56 -15.06 -1.74
C PRO A 195 -15.79 -14.10 -2.91
N PHE A 196 -14.97 -13.06 -3.05
CA PHE A 196 -15.03 -12.06 -4.12
C PHE A 196 -13.63 -11.81 -4.67
N CYS A 197 -12.88 -12.88 -4.90
CA CYS A 197 -11.43 -12.76 -4.98
C CYS A 197 -10.94 -12.02 -6.22
N GLY A 198 -11.75 -11.98 -7.29
CA GLY A 198 -11.35 -11.46 -8.59
C GLY A 198 -9.97 -11.99 -8.97
N SER A 199 -9.00 -11.08 -9.10
CA SER A 199 -7.61 -11.40 -9.44
C SER A 199 -6.76 -11.98 -8.30
N GLY A 200 -7.36 -12.38 -7.18
CA GLY A 200 -6.70 -13.04 -6.04
C GLY A 200 -5.97 -12.11 -5.07
N THR A 201 -6.17 -10.79 -5.17
CA THR A 201 -5.30 -9.81 -4.50
C THR A 201 -5.33 -9.90 -2.96
N ILE A 202 -6.51 -10.06 -2.36
CA ILE A 202 -6.64 -10.18 -0.89
C ILE A 202 -6.05 -11.52 -0.42
N ALA A 203 -6.33 -12.61 -1.14
CA ALA A 203 -5.81 -13.94 -0.81
C ALA A 203 -4.27 -14.02 -0.88
N ILE A 204 -3.67 -13.42 -1.91
CA ILE A 204 -2.21 -13.36 -2.08
C ILE A 204 -1.58 -12.54 -0.94
N GLU A 205 -2.06 -11.32 -0.69
CA GLU A 205 -1.52 -10.48 0.39
C GLU A 205 -1.72 -11.12 1.77
N ALA A 206 -2.80 -11.89 1.98
CA ALA A 206 -2.99 -12.67 3.19
C ALA A 206 -1.87 -13.70 3.37
N CYS A 207 -1.60 -14.53 2.36
CA CYS A 207 -0.52 -15.53 2.43
C CYS A 207 0.84 -14.88 2.67
N LEU A 208 1.17 -13.79 1.95
CA LEU A 208 2.43 -13.05 2.14
C LEU A 208 2.57 -12.51 3.57
N ILE A 209 1.48 -12.02 4.17
CA ILE A 209 1.47 -11.59 5.58
C ILE A 209 1.67 -12.78 6.52
N ALA A 210 0.95 -13.87 6.29
CA ALA A 210 0.98 -15.02 7.18
C ALA A 210 2.35 -15.72 7.18
N GLN A 211 2.95 -15.90 6.01
CA GLN A 211 4.30 -16.48 5.83
C GLN A 211 5.42 -15.46 6.03
N ASN A 212 5.10 -14.22 6.44
CA ASN A 212 6.08 -13.16 6.68
C ASN A 212 6.99 -12.85 5.48
N ILE A 213 6.53 -13.09 4.25
CA ILE A 213 7.28 -12.81 3.02
C ILE A 213 7.24 -11.30 2.76
N ALA A 214 8.40 -10.65 2.60
CA ALA A 214 8.47 -9.22 2.37
C ALA A 214 7.80 -8.81 1.02
N PRO A 215 6.92 -7.81 1.00
CA PRO A 215 6.20 -7.40 -0.22
C PRO A 215 7.13 -6.86 -1.32
N GLY A 216 8.32 -6.40 -0.94
CA GLY A 216 9.33 -5.87 -1.85
C GLY A 216 10.36 -6.88 -2.34
N PHE A 217 10.22 -8.16 -2.01
CA PHE A 217 11.26 -9.17 -2.28
C PHE A 217 11.55 -9.36 -3.78
N ASN A 218 10.50 -9.49 -4.62
CA ASN A 218 10.61 -9.75 -6.06
C ASN A 218 10.55 -8.49 -6.93
N ARG A 219 11.11 -7.37 -6.48
CA ARG A 219 11.14 -6.11 -7.25
C ARG A 219 12.36 -5.26 -6.94
N ASP A 220 12.61 -4.35 -7.86
CA ASP A 220 13.66 -3.34 -7.73
C ASP A 220 13.10 -2.00 -7.22
N PHE A 221 13.98 -1.24 -6.57
CA PHE A 221 13.75 0.12 -6.11
C PHE A 221 14.73 1.08 -6.78
N VAL A 222 14.26 2.30 -7.08
CA VAL A 222 15.10 3.28 -7.79
C VAL A 222 16.36 3.66 -6.99
N SER A 223 16.30 3.61 -5.67
CA SER A 223 17.43 3.94 -4.79
C SER A 223 18.54 2.89 -4.75
N GLU A 224 18.32 1.68 -5.31
CA GLU A 224 19.37 0.66 -5.45
C GLU A 224 20.55 1.13 -6.30
N GLN A 225 20.31 2.10 -7.19
CA GLN A 225 21.31 2.63 -8.11
C GLN A 225 22.03 3.87 -7.56
N TRP A 226 21.73 4.32 -6.34
CA TRP A 226 22.27 5.57 -5.80
C TRP A 226 23.61 5.34 -5.08
N ASN A 227 24.61 6.20 -5.34
CA ASN A 227 25.95 6.02 -4.75
C ASN A 227 25.98 6.16 -3.23
N MET A 228 25.00 6.87 -2.64
CA MET A 228 24.91 7.01 -1.20
C MET A 228 24.50 5.71 -0.49
N MET A 229 23.91 4.75 -1.22
CA MET A 229 23.60 3.44 -0.65
C MET A 229 24.89 2.64 -0.47
N PRO A 230 25.14 2.07 0.72
CA PRO A 230 26.27 1.17 0.90
C PRO A 230 26.22 0.01 -0.09
N PRO A 231 27.36 -0.42 -0.66
CA PRO A 231 27.39 -1.52 -1.60
C PRO A 231 26.73 -2.78 -1.03
N ASN A 232 25.92 -3.47 -1.84
CA ASN A 232 25.22 -4.72 -1.49
C ASN A 232 24.24 -4.62 -0.30
N ILE A 233 23.86 -3.41 0.14
CA ILE A 233 22.92 -3.25 1.26
C ILE A 233 21.56 -3.88 0.96
N TYR A 234 21.08 -3.75 -0.27
CA TYR A 234 19.83 -4.35 -0.72
C TYR A 234 19.88 -5.87 -0.74
N ASP A 235 20.95 -6.45 -1.30
CA ASP A 235 21.15 -7.91 -1.32
C ASP A 235 21.17 -8.47 0.09
N LYS A 236 21.93 -7.83 0.99
CA LYS A 236 21.94 -8.20 2.41
C LYS A 236 20.54 -8.19 3.03
N PHE A 237 19.74 -7.15 2.78
CA PHE A 237 18.39 -7.07 3.35
C PHE A 237 17.37 -7.98 2.67
N ARG A 238 17.57 -8.34 1.40
CA ARG A 238 16.79 -9.39 0.72
C ARG A 238 17.11 -10.76 1.34
N ASP A 239 18.38 -11.06 1.59
CA ASP A 239 18.79 -12.29 2.29
C ASP A 239 18.21 -12.35 3.71
N GLU A 240 18.28 -11.25 4.46
CA GLU A 240 17.62 -11.16 5.79
C GLU A 240 16.10 -11.39 5.67
N ALA A 241 15.45 -10.86 4.62
CA ALA A 241 14.02 -11.02 4.42
C ALA A 241 13.62 -12.45 4.06
N ASP A 242 14.41 -13.13 3.23
CA ASP A 242 14.22 -14.54 2.87
C ASP A 242 14.36 -15.45 4.09
N GLN A 243 15.35 -15.19 4.95
CA GLN A 243 15.55 -15.94 6.20
C GLN A 243 14.42 -15.75 7.22
N LEU A 244 13.70 -14.63 7.16
CA LEU A 244 12.57 -14.32 8.02
C LEU A 244 11.24 -14.88 7.51
N ALA A 245 11.19 -15.35 6.25
CA ALA A 245 10.01 -15.94 5.68
C ALA A 245 9.76 -17.34 6.26
N ASP A 246 8.50 -17.62 6.57
CA ASP A 246 8.02 -18.90 7.07
C ASP A 246 7.29 -19.63 5.94
N TYR A 247 8.06 -20.12 4.97
CA TYR A 247 7.55 -20.79 3.76
C TYR A 247 6.76 -22.07 4.08
N ASP A 248 7.10 -22.73 5.18
CA ASP A 248 6.50 -24.00 5.61
C ASP A 248 5.24 -23.80 6.48
N LYS A 249 4.84 -22.54 6.73
CA LYS A 249 3.66 -22.26 7.54
C LYS A 249 2.42 -22.88 6.92
N ASP A 250 1.75 -23.73 7.67
CA ASP A 250 0.44 -24.26 7.29
C ASP A 250 -0.61 -23.14 7.34
N ILE A 251 -1.11 -22.74 6.18
CA ILE A 251 -2.13 -21.72 6.01
C ILE A 251 -3.25 -22.22 5.11
N GLN A 252 -4.48 -21.92 5.52
CA GLN A 252 -5.69 -22.33 4.81
C GLN A 252 -6.38 -21.10 4.26
N VAL A 253 -6.17 -20.82 2.97
CA VAL A 253 -6.78 -19.69 2.25
C VAL A 253 -7.63 -20.22 1.11
N TYR A 254 -8.91 -19.88 1.16
CA TYR A 254 -9.90 -20.24 0.14
C TYR A 254 -10.34 -18.96 -0.58
N ALA A 255 -10.28 -18.97 -1.89
CA ALA A 255 -10.59 -17.81 -2.71
C ALA A 255 -11.55 -18.23 -3.83
N SER A 256 -12.67 -17.52 -3.97
CA SER A 256 -13.63 -17.80 -5.02
C SER A 256 -14.17 -16.56 -5.69
N ASP A 257 -14.58 -16.74 -6.94
CA ASP A 257 -15.26 -15.75 -7.76
C ASP A 257 -16.25 -16.47 -8.68
N ILE A 258 -17.29 -15.76 -9.12
CA ILE A 258 -18.25 -16.29 -10.09
C ILE A 258 -17.64 -16.33 -11.50
N ASP A 259 -16.66 -15.48 -11.77
CA ASP A 259 -16.03 -15.36 -13.07
C ASP A 259 -14.86 -16.36 -13.21
N PRO A 260 -14.97 -17.38 -14.09
CA PRO A 260 -13.89 -18.33 -14.32
C PRO A 260 -12.62 -17.68 -14.90
N GLU A 261 -12.73 -16.60 -15.66
CA GLU A 261 -11.56 -15.89 -16.20
C GLU A 261 -10.76 -15.23 -15.07
N MET A 262 -11.46 -14.62 -14.10
CA MET A 262 -10.82 -14.02 -12.94
C MET A 262 -10.08 -15.05 -12.07
N ILE A 263 -10.65 -16.25 -11.92
CA ILE A 263 -10.00 -17.36 -11.21
C ILE A 263 -8.70 -17.80 -11.91
N GLU A 264 -8.68 -17.90 -13.24
CA GLU A 264 -7.45 -18.23 -13.97
C GLU A 264 -6.39 -17.12 -13.86
N ILE A 265 -6.82 -15.85 -13.85
CA ILE A 265 -5.93 -14.70 -13.56
C ILE A 265 -5.38 -14.79 -12.13
N ALA A 266 -6.21 -15.13 -11.15
CA ALA A 266 -5.81 -15.23 -9.75
C ALA A 266 -4.76 -16.32 -9.51
N LYS A 267 -4.95 -17.50 -10.13
CA LYS A 267 -3.97 -18.60 -10.08
C LYS A 267 -2.62 -18.18 -10.65
N ARG A 268 -2.61 -17.58 -11.85
CA ARG A 268 -1.38 -17.06 -12.48
C ARG A 268 -0.66 -16.04 -11.61
N ASN A 269 -1.41 -15.09 -11.03
CA ASN A 269 -0.84 -14.10 -10.12
C ASN A 269 -0.26 -14.73 -8.84
N ALA A 270 -0.85 -15.81 -8.32
CA ALA A 270 -0.35 -16.53 -7.16
C ALA A 270 0.89 -17.38 -7.48
N GLU A 271 0.95 -17.99 -8.67
CA GLU A 271 2.11 -18.75 -9.15
C GLU A 271 3.40 -17.90 -9.18
N GLU A 272 3.30 -16.62 -9.59
CA GLU A 272 4.43 -15.67 -9.64
C GLU A 272 5.11 -15.39 -8.29
N VAL A 273 4.44 -15.73 -7.19
CA VAL A 273 4.98 -15.60 -5.82
C VAL A 273 5.03 -16.94 -5.10
N GLY A 274 4.91 -18.05 -5.82
CA GLY A 274 5.01 -19.41 -5.26
C GLY A 274 3.82 -19.81 -4.38
N LEU A 275 2.67 -19.14 -4.53
CA LEU A 275 1.47 -19.37 -3.72
C LEU A 275 0.38 -20.20 -4.44
N GLY A 276 0.66 -20.69 -5.65
CA GLY A 276 -0.32 -21.41 -6.48
C GLY A 276 -0.92 -22.64 -5.80
N ASP A 277 -0.11 -23.40 -5.07
CA ASP A 277 -0.55 -24.61 -4.35
C ASP A 277 -1.06 -24.33 -2.93
N ILE A 278 -0.89 -23.10 -2.43
CA ILE A 278 -1.28 -22.69 -1.07
C ILE A 278 -2.72 -22.18 -1.07
N ILE A 279 -3.10 -21.39 -2.08
CA ILE A 279 -4.44 -20.80 -2.17
C ILE A 279 -5.37 -21.73 -2.94
N GLN A 280 -6.47 -22.13 -2.32
CA GLN A 280 -7.51 -22.93 -2.97
C GLN A 280 -8.46 -22.01 -3.75
N PHE A 281 -8.24 -21.92 -5.06
CA PHE A 281 -9.08 -21.12 -5.96
C PHE A 281 -10.24 -21.94 -6.55
N ASN A 282 -11.46 -21.43 -6.46
CA ASN A 282 -12.66 -22.07 -7.01
C ASN A 282 -13.58 -21.09 -7.75
N VAL A 283 -14.17 -21.54 -8.86
CA VAL A 283 -15.28 -20.84 -9.50
C VAL A 283 -16.54 -21.13 -8.70
N LYS A 284 -17.03 -20.17 -7.92
CA LYS A 284 -18.15 -20.35 -6.99
C LYS A 284 -18.83 -19.03 -6.65
N ASP A 285 -20.16 -19.05 -6.68
CA ASP A 285 -21.00 -17.95 -6.18
C ASP A 285 -21.00 -17.91 -4.65
N VAL A 286 -20.80 -16.72 -4.08
CA VAL A 286 -20.91 -16.48 -2.63
C VAL A 286 -22.24 -16.97 -2.06
N ASN A 287 -23.35 -16.91 -2.81
CA ASN A 287 -24.67 -17.37 -2.38
C ASN A 287 -24.73 -18.89 -2.14
N THR A 288 -23.70 -19.62 -2.56
CA THR A 288 -23.55 -21.08 -2.35
C THR A 288 -22.41 -21.43 -1.38
N LEU A 289 -21.80 -20.43 -0.75
CA LEU A 289 -20.69 -20.63 0.19
C LEU A 289 -21.16 -21.37 1.45
N SER A 290 -20.62 -22.55 1.69
CA SER A 290 -20.79 -23.29 2.94
C SER A 290 -19.53 -23.17 3.80
N ILE A 291 -19.71 -23.10 5.12
CA ILE A 291 -18.61 -23.14 6.10
C ILE A 291 -18.79 -24.40 6.93
N ASP A 292 -18.07 -25.45 6.57
CA ASP A 292 -18.22 -26.79 7.15
C ASP A 292 -17.29 -26.97 8.37
N THR A 293 -17.32 -26.01 9.30
CA THR A 293 -16.53 -26.04 10.53
C THR A 293 -17.13 -25.18 11.65
N ASP A 294 -16.98 -25.64 12.88
CA ASP A 294 -17.31 -24.86 14.09
C ASP A 294 -16.12 -24.04 14.61
N LYS A 295 -14.94 -24.15 13.97
CA LYS A 295 -13.75 -23.38 14.33
C LYS A 295 -13.87 -21.91 13.90
N PRO A 296 -13.11 -20.99 14.50
CA PRO A 296 -13.02 -19.62 14.02
C PRO A 296 -12.53 -19.56 12.56
N VAL A 297 -13.19 -18.73 11.75
CA VAL A 297 -12.88 -18.47 10.34
C VAL A 297 -12.91 -16.97 10.11
N ALA A 298 -12.02 -16.46 9.27
CA ALA A 298 -12.06 -15.08 8.78
C ALA A 298 -12.61 -15.05 7.35
N LEU A 299 -13.63 -14.23 7.10
CA LEU A 299 -14.10 -13.92 5.76
C LEU A 299 -13.70 -12.47 5.47
N VAL A 300 -12.87 -12.24 4.45
CA VAL A 300 -12.43 -10.90 4.05
C VAL A 300 -12.79 -10.72 2.58
N GLY A 301 -13.56 -9.69 2.26
CA GLY A 301 -14.07 -9.51 0.90
C GLY A 301 -14.19 -8.06 0.47
N ASN A 302 -14.03 -7.85 -0.83
CA ASN A 302 -14.29 -6.59 -1.53
C ASN A 302 -15.35 -6.85 -2.63
N PRO A 303 -16.63 -7.01 -2.27
CA PRO A 303 -17.71 -7.27 -3.21
C PRO A 303 -17.88 -6.14 -4.23
N PRO A 304 -18.55 -6.42 -5.37
CA PRO A 304 -18.91 -5.38 -6.33
C PRO A 304 -19.78 -4.29 -5.69
N TYR A 305 -19.56 -3.05 -6.11
CA TYR A 305 -20.20 -1.87 -5.51
C TYR A 305 -21.60 -1.55 -6.06
N GLY A 306 -22.11 -2.33 -7.02
CA GLY A 306 -23.48 -2.18 -7.54
C GLY A 306 -23.72 -0.83 -8.25
N GLU A 307 -22.70 -0.27 -8.91
CA GLU A 307 -22.80 1.03 -9.61
C GLU A 307 -23.66 0.96 -10.89
N ARG A 308 -23.88 -0.23 -11.45
CA ARG A 308 -24.78 -0.45 -12.58
C ARG A 308 -26.18 -0.78 -12.07
N ILE A 309 -27.20 -0.20 -12.72
CA ILE A 309 -28.61 -0.31 -12.31
C ILE A 309 -29.12 -1.77 -12.25
N GLY A 310 -28.56 -2.67 -13.08
CA GLY A 310 -28.94 -4.10 -13.10
C GLY A 310 -28.33 -4.95 -11.98
N ASP A 311 -27.18 -4.54 -11.43
CA ASP A 311 -26.41 -5.39 -10.51
C ASP A 311 -26.87 -5.22 -9.04
N ARG A 312 -27.80 -4.28 -8.78
CA ARG A 312 -28.17 -3.90 -7.42
C ARG A 312 -28.88 -5.02 -6.67
N GLU A 313 -29.84 -5.71 -7.29
CA GLU A 313 -30.59 -6.78 -6.63
C GLU A 313 -29.68 -7.96 -6.27
N GLU A 314 -28.82 -8.39 -7.19
CA GLU A 314 -27.83 -9.45 -6.96
C GLU A 314 -26.87 -9.08 -5.82
N VAL A 315 -26.38 -7.84 -5.80
CA VAL A 315 -25.52 -7.33 -4.71
C VAL A 315 -26.23 -7.32 -3.36
N GLU A 316 -27.50 -6.93 -3.33
CA GLU A 316 -28.29 -6.95 -2.10
C GLU A 316 -28.56 -8.38 -1.60
N GLU A 317 -28.82 -9.33 -2.50
CA GLU A 317 -28.95 -10.75 -2.16
C GLU A 317 -27.66 -11.32 -1.57
N MET A 318 -26.51 -11.03 -2.17
CA MET A 318 -25.20 -11.40 -1.63
C MET A 318 -25.01 -10.86 -0.20
N TYR A 319 -25.38 -9.61 0.07
CA TYR A 319 -25.27 -9.03 1.40
C TYR A 319 -26.22 -9.68 2.42
N ARG A 320 -27.44 -10.02 2.03
CA ARG A 320 -28.38 -10.78 2.87
C ARG A 320 -27.82 -12.19 3.17
N TYR A 321 -27.15 -12.81 2.21
CA TYR A 321 -26.53 -14.11 2.39
C TYR A 321 -25.35 -14.06 3.39
N ILE A 322 -24.50 -13.03 3.33
CA ILE A 322 -23.46 -12.80 4.35
C ILE A 322 -24.09 -12.69 5.76
N GLY A 323 -25.24 -12.01 5.89
CA GLY A 323 -26.00 -11.96 7.14
C GLY A 323 -26.47 -13.34 7.63
N THR A 324 -26.87 -14.21 6.70
CA THR A 324 -27.24 -15.60 6.99
C THR A 324 -26.05 -16.40 7.51
N LEU A 325 -24.88 -16.31 6.86
CA LEU A 325 -23.64 -16.96 7.32
C LEU A 325 -23.24 -16.50 8.72
N LEU A 326 -23.29 -15.19 8.98
CA LEU A 326 -22.98 -14.61 10.29
C LEU A 326 -23.92 -15.09 11.42
N LYS A 327 -25.16 -15.48 11.07
CA LYS A 327 -26.14 -16.04 12.01
C LYS A 327 -25.92 -17.53 12.24
N GLN A 328 -25.58 -18.27 11.18
CA GLN A 328 -25.37 -19.72 11.22
C GLN A 328 -24.03 -20.12 11.85
N HIS A 329 -23.00 -19.27 11.71
CA HIS A 329 -21.64 -19.54 12.19
C HIS A 329 -21.20 -18.51 13.24
N PRO A 330 -21.46 -18.74 14.55
CA PRO A 330 -21.17 -17.77 15.60
C PRO A 330 -19.69 -17.39 15.75
N HIS A 331 -18.77 -18.23 15.28
CA HIS A 331 -17.32 -18.02 15.32
C HIS A 331 -16.75 -17.37 14.05
N LEU A 332 -17.58 -17.13 13.03
CA LEU A 332 -17.19 -16.41 11.82
C LEU A 332 -16.93 -14.94 12.14
N SER A 333 -15.74 -14.47 11.76
CA SER A 333 -15.45 -13.04 11.68
C SER A 333 -15.52 -12.60 10.22
N ALA A 334 -16.37 -11.63 9.89
CA ALA A 334 -16.52 -11.12 8.53
C ALA A 334 -16.04 -9.67 8.43
N TYR A 335 -15.32 -9.38 7.36
CA TYR A 335 -14.72 -8.09 7.10
C TYR A 335 -14.95 -7.68 5.64
N ILE A 336 -15.90 -6.77 5.43
CA ILE A 336 -16.40 -6.43 4.09
C ILE A 336 -16.12 -4.97 3.78
N LEU A 337 -15.45 -4.71 2.67
CA LEU A 337 -15.25 -3.37 2.13
C LEU A 337 -16.32 -3.07 1.07
N THR A 338 -17.18 -2.07 1.29
CA THR A 338 -18.19 -1.68 0.30
C THR A 338 -18.51 -0.18 0.38
N SER A 339 -18.94 0.41 -0.73
CA SER A 339 -19.50 1.77 -0.79
C SER A 339 -21.00 1.81 -0.46
N ASN A 340 -21.67 0.65 -0.37
CA ASN A 340 -23.10 0.58 -0.09
C ASN A 340 -23.39 0.95 1.39
N LYS A 341 -24.07 2.09 1.58
CA LYS A 341 -24.42 2.62 2.92
C LYS A 341 -25.52 1.84 3.63
N GLU A 342 -26.31 1.04 2.89
CA GLU A 342 -27.39 0.19 3.39
C GLU A 342 -26.90 -1.21 3.80
N PHE A 343 -25.59 -1.48 3.71
CA PHE A 343 -25.01 -2.79 3.96
C PHE A 343 -25.40 -3.42 5.31
N GLU A 344 -25.34 -2.68 6.43
CA GLU A 344 -25.74 -3.21 7.76
C GLU A 344 -27.23 -3.57 7.83
N TYR A 345 -28.08 -2.87 7.07
CA TYR A 345 -29.51 -3.16 6.98
C TYR A 345 -29.74 -4.47 6.22
N LEU A 346 -29.05 -4.65 5.09
CA LEU A 346 -29.15 -5.85 4.26
C LEU A 346 -28.58 -7.09 4.96
N VAL A 347 -27.45 -6.95 5.65
CA VAL A 347 -26.86 -7.99 6.51
C VAL A 347 -27.73 -8.26 7.75
N ASN A 348 -28.68 -7.37 8.07
CA ASN A 348 -29.55 -7.42 9.26
C ASN A 348 -28.75 -7.57 10.57
N ARG A 349 -27.60 -6.89 10.65
CA ARG A 349 -26.72 -6.90 11.82
C ARG A 349 -25.86 -5.65 11.82
N LYS A 350 -25.77 -4.99 12.97
CA LYS A 350 -24.80 -3.89 13.18
C LYS A 350 -23.38 -4.45 13.24
N ALA A 351 -22.47 -3.80 12.54
CA ALA A 351 -21.06 -4.14 12.59
C ALA A 351 -20.49 -3.85 13.98
N THR A 352 -19.57 -4.71 14.43
CA THR A 352 -18.80 -4.50 15.66
C THR A 352 -17.93 -3.26 15.55
N LYS A 353 -17.36 -3.02 14.36
CA LYS A 353 -16.56 -1.83 14.06
C LYS A 353 -16.77 -1.41 12.61
N ARG A 354 -16.69 -0.10 12.37
CA ARG A 354 -16.74 0.49 11.04
C ARG A 354 -15.51 1.36 10.85
N ARG A 355 -14.93 1.33 9.65
CA ARG A 355 -13.79 2.17 9.32
C ARG A 355 -14.00 2.75 7.93
N LYS A 356 -14.00 4.08 7.83
CA LYS A 356 -14.02 4.77 6.54
C LYS A 356 -12.66 4.59 5.86
N LEU A 357 -12.68 4.10 4.63
CA LEU A 357 -11.51 3.88 3.77
C LEU A 357 -11.84 4.40 2.36
N PHE A 358 -10.86 4.35 1.47
CA PHE A 358 -11.03 4.73 0.07
C PHE A 358 -10.46 3.65 -0.84
N ASN A 359 -11.25 3.19 -1.80
CA ASN A 359 -10.77 2.39 -2.92
C ASN A 359 -10.64 3.31 -4.15
N GLY A 360 -9.43 3.76 -4.44
CA GLY A 360 -9.22 4.85 -5.38
C GLY A 360 -9.88 6.14 -4.88
N TYR A 361 -10.85 6.65 -5.64
CA TYR A 361 -11.64 7.83 -5.26
C TYR A 361 -12.99 7.49 -4.62
N ILE A 362 -13.34 6.20 -4.55
CA ILE A 362 -14.60 5.74 -4.02
C ILE A 362 -14.49 5.66 -2.50
N GLU A 363 -15.35 6.41 -1.81
CA GLU A 363 -15.49 6.31 -0.36
C GLU A 363 -16.17 4.99 -0.01
N CYS A 364 -15.49 4.17 0.78
CA CYS A 364 -15.97 2.87 1.23
C CYS A 364 -15.99 2.82 2.76
N THR A 365 -16.81 1.91 3.29
CA THR A 365 -16.74 1.50 4.69
C THR A 365 -16.27 0.07 4.77
N TYR A 366 -15.27 -0.16 5.61
CA TYR A 366 -14.84 -1.49 6.01
C TYR A 366 -15.60 -1.90 7.27
N TYR A 367 -16.61 -2.73 7.07
CA TYR A 367 -17.46 -3.27 8.12
C TYR A 367 -16.81 -4.50 8.73
N GLN A 368 -16.72 -4.54 10.05
CA GLN A 368 -16.11 -5.65 10.80
C GLN A 368 -17.15 -6.26 11.73
N TYR A 369 -17.37 -7.56 11.59
CA TYR A 369 -18.19 -8.38 12.47
C TYR A 369 -17.27 -9.39 13.13
N TRP A 370 -17.01 -9.25 14.41
CA TRP A 370 -16.14 -10.19 15.10
C TRP A 370 -16.95 -11.40 15.57
N GLY A 371 -16.44 -12.59 15.24
CA GLY A 371 -16.95 -13.85 15.73
C GLY A 371 -16.78 -13.95 17.25
N LYS A 372 -17.59 -14.81 17.87
CA LYS A 372 -17.43 -15.13 19.29
C LYS A 372 -16.08 -15.80 19.50
N LYS A 373 -15.32 -15.36 20.51
CA LYS A 373 -14.15 -16.10 20.97
C LYS A 373 -14.60 -17.47 21.47
N GLN A 374 -13.88 -18.53 21.13
CA GLN A 374 -14.05 -19.80 21.84
C GLN A 374 -13.70 -19.54 23.31
N SER A 375 -14.61 -19.85 24.23
CA SER A 375 -14.25 -19.82 25.65
C SER A 375 -13.27 -20.96 25.88
N ASN A 376 -12.06 -20.65 26.30
CA ASN A 376 -11.16 -21.65 26.87
C ASN A 376 -11.85 -22.19 28.12
N LYS A 377 -12.59 -23.30 27.98
CA LYS A 377 -12.94 -24.14 29.11
C LYS A 377 -11.65 -24.87 29.48
N ASN A 378 -10.87 -24.25 30.36
CA ASN A 378 -9.92 -24.98 31.20
C ASN A 378 -10.68 -25.49 32.41
#